data_AF-A0A093QW49-F1
#
_entry.id   AF-A0A093QW49-F1
#
_cell.length_a   1.000
_cell.length_b   1.000
_cell.length_c   1.000
_cell.angle_alpha   90.00
_cell.angle_beta   90.00
_cell.angle_gamma   90.00
#
_symmetry.space_group_name_H-M   'P 1'
#
loop_
_entity.id
_entity.type
_entity.pdbx_description
1 polymer ?
#
loop_
_entity_poly.entity_id
_entity_poly.type
_entity_poly.pdbx_seq_one_letter_code
_entity_poly.pdbx_strand_id
1 'polypeptide(L)'
;SCHGAFDLYFVLDKSGSVRNHWTEIYSFVESLAEKFISPMLRMSFIVFSSRGTTVMKLTENRQVEAIRRGLDILQYEVPGGDTFMHEGFKRANEQIYHETYGGVRTASVIIALTDGELQDVQFYYAEQEANRARSFGAIVYCVGVKDFNETQLSTIADSIDHVFPVTGGFYALRGTIDSILKKSCIEILAAEPSSVCAGESFQVVVRGNGFYHARNIDQVLCSFKLNDSLTINEKPTLVHDTYLLCPAPVIEDAGQVVFLQVSMNNGLTFISSSVSITSTQC
;
A
#
# COMPACT_ATOMS: atom_id res chain seq x y z
N SER A 1 -0.70 14.47 -3.81
CA SER A 1 -1.62 13.83 -2.85
C SER A 1 -2.08 12.50 -3.43
N CYS A 2 -2.59 11.59 -2.60
CA CYS A 2 -3.10 10.28 -3.03
C CYS A 2 -4.55 10.08 -2.55
N HIS A 3 -5.43 9.64 -3.47
CA HIS A 3 -6.86 9.41 -3.23
C HIS A 3 -7.25 7.92 -3.24
N GLY A 4 -6.29 7.02 -3.47
CA GLY A 4 -6.49 5.57 -3.43
C GLY A 4 -7.06 5.05 -2.11
N ALA A 5 -7.86 3.98 -2.19
CA ALA A 5 -8.42 3.27 -1.04
C ALA A 5 -7.63 1.98 -0.81
N PHE A 6 -6.71 2.01 0.17
CA PHE A 6 -5.89 0.88 0.58
C PHE A 6 -5.51 1.01 2.06
N ASP A 7 -4.95 -0.06 2.62
CA ASP A 7 -4.47 -0.12 3.99
C ASP A 7 -2.97 0.17 4.02
N LEU A 8 -2.56 1.19 4.77
CA LEU A 8 -1.18 1.63 4.87
C LEU A 8 -0.58 1.31 6.25
N TYR A 9 0.48 0.52 6.28
CA TYR A 9 1.18 0.16 7.52
C TYR A 9 2.57 0.79 7.54
N PHE A 10 2.81 1.67 8.51
CA PHE A 10 4.17 2.14 8.79
C PHE A 10 4.84 1.19 9.78
N VAL A 11 6.01 0.67 9.42
CA VAL A 11 6.83 -0.21 10.28
C VAL A 11 8.16 0.48 10.54
N LEU A 12 8.30 1.07 11.72
CA LEU A 12 9.31 2.08 12.00
C LEU A 12 10.36 1.57 12.98
N ASP A 13 11.62 1.72 12.61
CA ASP A 13 12.76 1.41 13.48
C ASP A 13 12.81 2.37 14.66
N LYS A 14 12.69 1.82 15.87
CA LYS A 14 12.75 2.49 17.17
C LYS A 14 13.91 1.93 18.02
N SER A 15 14.93 1.36 17.37
CA SER A 15 16.11 0.83 18.04
C SER A 15 17.00 1.94 18.63
N GLY A 16 18.06 1.55 19.34
CA GLY A 16 18.97 2.51 19.96
C GLY A 16 19.73 3.41 18.98
N SER A 17 19.92 2.98 17.72
CA SER A 17 20.65 3.74 16.69
C SER A 17 19.94 5.03 16.30
N VAL A 18 18.60 5.01 16.26
CA VAL A 18 17.77 6.16 15.87
C VAL A 18 17.49 7.15 17.00
N ARG A 19 18.06 6.96 18.20
CA ARG A 19 17.72 7.75 19.41
C ARG A 19 17.82 9.25 19.22
N ASN A 20 18.84 9.72 18.50
CA ASN A 20 19.07 11.14 18.25
C ASN A 20 18.38 11.65 16.96
N HIS A 21 17.61 10.79 16.30
CA HIS A 21 17.00 11.04 14.98
C HIS A 21 15.49 10.73 14.95
N TRP A 22 14.90 10.44 16.12
CA TRP A 22 13.49 10.07 16.21
C TRP A 22 12.55 11.21 15.77
N THR A 23 12.92 12.45 16.06
CA THR A 23 12.14 13.63 15.64
C THR A 23 12.02 13.70 14.12
N GLU A 24 13.08 13.37 13.39
CA GLU A 24 13.09 13.34 11.93
C GLU A 24 12.25 12.18 11.37
N ILE A 25 12.33 10.98 11.97
CA ILE A 25 11.48 9.82 11.60
C ILE A 25 10.01 10.16 11.83
N TYR A 26 9.68 10.67 13.02
CA TYR A 26 8.33 11.12 13.36
C TYR A 26 7.82 12.16 12.35
N SER A 27 8.60 13.22 12.10
CA SER A 27 8.18 14.29 11.19
C SER A 27 7.99 13.80 9.75
N PHE A 28 8.79 12.82 9.33
CA PHE A 28 8.63 12.14 8.05
C PHE A 28 7.30 11.37 7.96
N VAL A 29 6.95 10.60 9.00
CA VAL A 29 5.70 9.85 9.06
C VAL A 29 4.49 10.78 9.10
N GLU A 30 4.54 11.84 9.91
CA GLU A 30 3.53 12.90 9.98
C GLU A 30 3.31 13.51 8.59
N SER A 31 4.39 13.93 7.92
CA SER A 31 4.32 14.54 6.59
C SER A 31 3.78 13.60 5.52
N LEU A 32 4.09 12.29 5.58
CA LEU A 32 3.52 11.30 4.66
C LEU A 32 2.04 11.07 4.95
N ALA A 33 1.66 10.89 6.22
CA ALA A 33 0.28 10.65 6.64
C ALA A 33 -0.66 11.78 6.21
N GLU A 34 -0.18 13.03 6.25
CA GLU A 34 -0.92 14.21 5.76
C GLU A 34 -1.12 14.23 4.24
N LYS A 35 -0.23 13.61 3.45
CA LYS A 35 -0.34 13.59 1.97
C LYS A 35 -1.26 12.49 1.43
N PHE A 36 -1.51 11.44 2.21
CA PHE A 36 -2.56 10.47 1.94
C PHE A 36 -3.88 11.04 2.41
N ILE A 37 -4.73 11.53 1.49
CA ILE A 37 -5.92 12.32 1.84
C ILE A 37 -7.24 11.57 1.61
N SER A 38 -7.18 10.36 1.05
CA SER A 38 -8.39 9.57 0.80
C SER A 38 -9.14 9.28 2.11
N PRO A 39 -10.46 9.54 2.18
CA PRO A 39 -11.28 9.17 3.32
C PRO A 39 -11.43 7.64 3.47
N MET A 40 -11.20 6.90 2.38
CA MET A 40 -11.25 5.43 2.36
C MET A 40 -9.90 4.77 2.65
N LEU A 41 -8.83 5.55 2.81
CA LEU A 41 -7.52 5.02 3.19
C LEU A 41 -7.44 4.84 4.69
N ARG A 42 -7.02 3.65 5.10
CA ARG A 42 -6.78 3.29 6.50
C ARG A 42 -5.29 3.27 6.76
N MET A 43 -4.86 3.60 7.97
CA MET A 43 -3.45 3.49 8.32
C MET A 43 -3.19 2.94 9.72
N SER A 44 -2.03 2.33 9.90
CA SER A 44 -1.52 1.80 11.17
C SER A 44 -0.09 2.26 11.41
N PHE A 45 0.25 2.56 12.66
CA PHE A 45 1.62 2.87 13.08
C PHE A 45 2.15 1.74 13.94
N ILE A 46 3.26 1.15 13.50
CA ILE A 46 3.95 0.06 14.16
C ILE A 46 5.40 0.49 14.34
N VAL A 47 5.93 0.25 15.53
CA VAL A 47 7.33 0.47 15.84
C VAL A 47 7.99 -0.86 16.19
N PHE A 48 9.27 -1.01 15.88
CA PHE A 48 10.05 -2.18 16.25
C PHE A 48 11.39 -1.81 16.86
N SER A 49 11.84 -2.65 17.78
CA SER A 49 13.18 -2.62 18.36
C SER A 49 13.57 -4.08 18.67
N SER A 50 13.91 -4.44 19.90
CA SER A 50 13.97 -5.85 20.33
C SER A 50 12.59 -6.53 20.35
N ARG A 51 11.50 -5.76 20.23
CA ARG A 51 10.11 -6.23 20.10
C ARG A 51 9.32 -5.30 19.17
N GLY A 52 8.26 -5.82 18.58
CA GLY A 52 7.30 -5.07 17.76
C GLY A 52 6.09 -4.62 18.57
N THR A 53 5.66 -3.38 18.38
CA THR A 53 4.52 -2.77 19.07
C THR A 53 3.64 -2.02 18.08
N THR A 54 2.34 -2.31 18.10
CA THR A 54 1.34 -1.52 17.37
C THR A 54 0.99 -0.29 18.19
N VAL A 55 1.51 0.88 17.80
CA VAL A 55 1.20 2.18 18.42
C VAL A 55 -0.23 2.58 18.10
N MET A 56 -0.65 2.36 16.86
CA MET A 56 -1.99 2.63 16.38
C MET A 56 -2.45 1.52 15.44
N LYS A 57 -3.58 0.89 15.78
CA LYS A 57 -4.20 -0.12 14.91
C LYS A 57 -4.76 0.53 13.64
N LEU A 58 -4.94 -0.29 12.61
CA LEU A 58 -5.53 0.12 11.34
C LEU A 58 -6.87 0.85 11.54
N THR A 59 -7.00 2.05 10.98
CA THR A 59 -8.21 2.88 11.09
C THR A 59 -8.35 3.86 9.94
N GLU A 60 -9.59 4.11 9.49
CA GLU A 60 -9.99 5.20 8.56
C GLU A 60 -10.32 6.51 9.29
N ASN A 61 -10.35 6.50 10.63
CA ASN A 61 -10.80 7.66 11.40
C ASN A 61 -9.73 8.76 11.43
N ARG A 62 -9.80 9.62 10.41
CA ARG A 62 -8.99 10.84 10.24
C ARG A 62 -9.45 12.01 11.11
N GLN A 63 -10.67 11.95 11.62
CA GLN A 63 -11.31 13.10 12.25
C GLN A 63 -10.85 13.22 13.71
N VAL A 64 -9.77 13.96 13.90
CA VAL A 64 -9.26 14.52 15.18
C VAL A 64 -8.78 13.52 16.26
N GLU A 65 -9.22 12.25 16.25
CA GLU A 65 -9.01 11.37 17.41
C GLU A 65 -8.09 10.17 17.18
N ALA A 66 -8.15 9.36 16.11
CA ALA A 66 -7.30 8.15 16.07
C ALA A 66 -5.90 8.42 15.50
N ILE A 67 -5.83 8.91 14.24
CA ILE A 67 -4.55 9.12 13.53
C ILE A 67 -3.70 10.20 14.19
N ARG A 68 -4.32 11.33 14.57
CA ARG A 68 -3.61 12.40 15.27
C ARG A 68 -3.07 11.94 16.62
N ARG A 69 -3.88 11.25 17.43
CA ARG A 69 -3.38 10.66 18.70
C ARG A 69 -2.29 9.62 18.43
N GLY A 70 -2.39 8.84 17.36
CA GLY A 70 -1.36 7.90 16.95
C GLY A 70 -0.03 8.60 16.65
N LEU A 71 -0.07 9.74 15.94
CA LEU A 71 1.09 10.59 15.70
C LEU A 71 1.60 11.20 17.01
N ASP A 72 0.72 11.73 17.87
CA ASP A 72 1.09 12.28 19.18
C ASP A 72 1.81 11.21 20.03
N ILE A 73 1.28 9.98 20.11
CA ILE A 73 1.95 8.87 20.83
C ILE A 73 3.30 8.55 20.20
N LEU A 74 3.35 8.46 18.87
CA LEU A 74 4.58 8.20 18.13
C LEU A 74 5.64 9.28 18.39
N GLN A 75 5.26 10.54 18.57
CA GLN A 75 6.17 11.64 18.89
C GLN A 75 6.93 11.41 20.21
N TYR A 76 6.26 10.83 21.21
CA TYR A 76 6.81 10.61 22.55
C TYR A 76 7.39 9.22 22.77
N GLU A 77 7.39 8.37 21.75
CA GLU A 77 8.07 7.08 21.79
C GLU A 77 9.57 7.27 22.07
N VAL A 78 10.12 6.43 22.95
CA VAL A 78 11.54 6.48 23.33
C VAL A 78 12.29 5.38 22.60
N PRO A 79 13.28 5.72 21.74
CA PRO A 79 14.10 4.72 21.07
C PRO A 79 15.06 3.98 22.00
N GLY A 80 15.27 2.70 21.69
CA GLY A 80 16.14 1.81 22.44
C GLY A 80 15.94 0.35 22.08
N GLY A 81 16.92 -0.49 22.42
CA GLY A 81 16.95 -1.90 22.06
C GLY A 81 17.59 -2.16 20.70
N ASP A 82 17.45 -3.40 20.23
CA ASP A 82 18.03 -3.90 18.99
C ASP A 82 17.12 -3.63 17.78
N THR A 83 17.52 -4.07 16.59
CA THR A 83 16.84 -3.78 15.32
C THR A 83 16.12 -5.02 14.77
N PHE A 84 15.08 -5.52 15.45
CA PHE A 84 14.34 -6.71 15.02
C PHE A 84 13.17 -6.35 14.10
N MET A 85 13.48 -5.94 12.86
CA MET A 85 12.49 -5.53 11.86
C MET A 85 11.36 -6.55 11.65
N HIS A 86 11.68 -7.84 11.72
CA HIS A 86 10.70 -8.93 11.61
C HIS A 86 9.59 -8.84 12.66
N GLU A 87 9.87 -8.33 13.86
CA GLU A 87 8.84 -8.14 14.89
C GLU A 87 7.84 -7.05 14.49
N GLY A 88 8.28 -6.03 13.75
CA GLY A 88 7.39 -5.03 13.16
C GLY A 88 6.50 -5.62 12.07
N PHE A 89 7.09 -6.41 11.16
CA PHE A 89 6.32 -7.12 10.13
C PHE A 89 5.30 -8.09 10.72
N LYS A 90 5.62 -8.81 11.81
CA LYS A 90 4.64 -9.67 12.50
C LYS A 90 3.39 -8.89 12.91
N ARG A 91 3.53 -7.68 13.44
CA ARG A 91 2.37 -6.83 13.82
C ARG A 91 1.57 -6.34 12.62
N ALA A 92 2.22 -6.10 11.48
CA ALA A 92 1.53 -5.76 10.25
C ALA A 92 0.76 -6.99 9.73
N ASN A 93 1.44 -8.14 9.65
CA ASN A 93 0.89 -9.42 9.22
C ASN A 93 -0.32 -9.85 10.06
N GLU A 94 -0.28 -9.68 11.37
CA GLU A 94 -1.41 -9.94 12.28
C GLU A 94 -2.65 -9.13 11.85
N GLN A 95 -2.49 -7.84 11.60
CA GLN A 95 -3.60 -6.96 11.20
C GLN A 95 -4.11 -7.28 9.80
N ILE A 96 -3.20 -7.47 8.82
CA ILE A 96 -3.57 -7.82 7.44
C ILE A 96 -4.34 -9.14 7.41
N TYR A 97 -3.88 -10.13 8.17
CA TYR A 97 -4.55 -11.42 8.30
C TYR A 97 -5.96 -11.27 8.89
N HIS A 98 -6.12 -10.48 9.96
CA HIS A 98 -7.42 -10.25 10.58
C HIS A 98 -8.43 -9.58 9.63
N GLU A 99 -8.00 -8.58 8.85
CA GLU A 99 -8.87 -7.92 7.85
C GLU A 99 -9.27 -8.88 6.73
N THR A 100 -8.29 -9.63 6.20
CA THR A 100 -8.50 -10.58 5.10
C THR A 100 -9.49 -11.68 5.49
N TYR A 101 -9.34 -12.26 6.68
CA TYR A 101 -10.25 -13.28 7.20
C TYR A 101 -11.59 -12.71 7.69
N GLY A 102 -11.63 -11.42 8.01
CA GLY A 102 -12.87 -10.66 8.25
C GLY A 102 -13.71 -10.43 6.99
N GLY A 103 -13.22 -10.88 5.81
CA GLY A 103 -13.90 -10.74 4.52
C GLY A 103 -13.54 -9.47 3.77
N VAL A 104 -12.65 -8.63 4.32
CA VAL A 104 -12.22 -7.37 3.69
C VAL A 104 -10.97 -7.66 2.85
N ARG A 105 -11.11 -7.59 1.52
CA ARG A 105 -10.01 -7.82 0.56
C ARG A 105 -9.39 -6.52 0.04
N THR A 106 -9.06 -5.60 0.95
CA THR A 106 -8.47 -4.31 0.60
C THR A 106 -6.97 -4.46 0.35
N ALA A 107 -6.43 -3.79 -0.69
CA ALA A 107 -5.00 -3.78 -0.95
C ALA A 107 -4.23 -3.24 0.27
N SER A 108 -3.07 -3.83 0.57
CA SER A 108 -2.23 -3.44 1.70
C SER A 108 -0.85 -2.96 1.22
N VAL A 109 -0.36 -1.89 1.80
CA VAL A 109 0.97 -1.32 1.53
C VAL A 109 1.71 -1.20 2.86
N ILE A 110 2.92 -1.73 2.92
CA ILE A 110 3.81 -1.60 4.07
C ILE A 110 4.96 -0.67 3.69
N ILE A 111 5.19 0.37 4.49
CA ILE A 111 6.38 1.22 4.39
C ILE A 111 7.22 0.94 5.64
N ALA A 112 8.29 0.16 5.47
CA ALA A 112 9.25 -0.13 6.52
C ALA A 112 10.41 0.89 6.47
N LEU A 113 10.83 1.43 7.62
CA LEU A 113 11.97 2.35 7.71
C LEU A 113 13.01 1.75 8.65
N THR A 114 14.30 1.79 8.26
CA THR A 114 15.44 1.45 9.12
C THR A 114 16.66 2.31 8.80
N ASP A 115 17.56 2.45 9.77
CA ASP A 115 18.76 3.29 9.67
C ASP A 115 20.09 2.52 9.56
N GLY A 116 20.02 1.20 9.45
CA GLY A 116 21.21 0.36 9.45
C GLY A 116 21.03 -0.98 8.76
N GLU A 117 22.16 -1.65 8.57
CA GLU A 117 22.23 -3.04 8.12
C GLU A 117 21.63 -3.98 9.18
N LEU A 118 20.84 -4.94 8.72
CA LEU A 118 20.34 -6.00 9.56
C LEU A 118 21.42 -7.08 9.70
N GLN A 119 21.66 -7.54 10.92
CA GLN A 119 22.47 -8.73 11.17
C GLN A 119 21.83 -9.96 10.49
N ASP A 120 22.65 -10.96 10.11
CA ASP A 120 22.25 -12.09 9.26
C ASP A 120 20.96 -12.81 9.73
N VAL A 121 20.85 -13.07 11.04
CA VAL A 121 19.68 -13.77 11.61
C VAL A 121 18.43 -12.89 11.56
N GLN A 122 18.57 -11.60 11.87
CA GLN A 122 17.49 -10.62 11.84
C GLN A 122 17.02 -10.37 10.41
N PHE A 123 17.95 -10.33 9.45
CA PHE A 123 17.68 -10.25 8.02
C PHE A 123 16.88 -11.47 7.54
N TYR A 124 17.32 -12.69 7.86
CA TYR A 124 16.60 -13.92 7.52
C TYR A 124 15.14 -13.88 8.00
N TYR A 125 14.89 -13.51 9.26
CA TYR A 125 13.52 -13.43 9.76
C TYR A 125 12.73 -12.27 9.15
N ALA A 126 13.37 -11.15 8.82
CA ALA A 126 12.70 -10.02 8.17
C ALA A 126 12.23 -10.40 6.76
N GLU A 127 13.05 -11.12 6.01
CA GLU A 127 12.69 -11.68 4.71
C GLU A 127 11.48 -12.62 4.82
N GLN A 128 11.48 -13.54 5.80
CA GLN A 128 10.38 -14.48 6.01
C GLN A 128 9.05 -13.76 6.31
N GLU A 129 9.06 -12.78 7.20
CA GLU A 129 7.84 -12.04 7.56
C GLU A 129 7.38 -11.09 6.45
N ALA A 130 8.31 -10.53 5.65
CA ALA A 130 7.96 -9.76 4.46
C ALA A 130 7.35 -10.66 3.37
N ASN A 131 7.89 -11.87 3.16
CA ASN A 131 7.29 -12.87 2.28
C ASN A 131 5.88 -13.26 2.73
N ARG A 132 5.67 -13.37 4.04
CA ARG A 132 4.35 -13.63 4.61
C ARG A 132 3.38 -12.47 4.34
N ALA A 133 3.82 -11.22 4.50
CA ALA A 133 3.01 -10.05 4.16
C ALA A 133 2.54 -10.09 2.69
N ARG A 134 3.47 -10.39 1.78
CA ARG A 134 3.19 -10.54 0.35
C ARG A 134 2.26 -11.69 0.03
N SER A 135 2.33 -12.79 0.78
CA SER A 135 1.38 -13.90 0.62
C SER A 135 -0.07 -13.51 0.95
N PHE A 136 -0.26 -12.46 1.75
CA PHE A 136 -1.56 -11.84 2.01
C PHE A 136 -1.90 -10.72 1.00
N GLY A 137 -1.06 -10.52 -0.01
CA GLY A 137 -1.28 -9.52 -1.06
C GLY A 137 -0.74 -8.12 -0.74
N ALA A 138 0.04 -7.95 0.34
CA ALA A 138 0.65 -6.67 0.67
C ALA A 138 1.87 -6.35 -0.22
N ILE A 139 2.05 -5.07 -0.53
CA ILE A 139 3.23 -4.54 -1.23
C ILE A 139 4.18 -3.94 -0.20
N VAL A 140 5.45 -4.35 -0.21
CA VAL A 140 6.45 -3.90 0.78
C VAL A 140 7.42 -2.90 0.16
N TYR A 141 7.45 -1.70 0.74
CA TYR A 141 8.44 -0.66 0.49
C TYR A 141 9.41 -0.55 1.67
N CYS A 142 10.68 -0.28 1.37
CA CYS A 142 11.71 -0.06 2.38
C CYS A 142 12.36 1.32 2.22
N VAL A 143 12.45 2.08 3.30
CA VAL A 143 13.19 3.34 3.39
C VAL A 143 14.44 3.08 4.21
N GLY A 144 15.59 3.12 3.55
CA GLY A 144 16.89 2.94 4.18
C GLY A 144 17.55 4.29 4.43
N VAL A 145 17.93 4.58 5.67
CA VAL A 145 18.62 5.83 6.01
C VAL A 145 20.08 5.54 6.35
N LYS A 146 21.00 6.31 5.75
CA LYS A 146 22.42 6.30 6.10
C LYS A 146 23.13 4.94 5.87
N ASP A 147 23.26 4.09 6.89
CA ASP A 147 24.17 2.93 6.90
C ASP A 147 23.45 1.60 6.58
N PHE A 148 22.41 1.65 5.74
CA PHE A 148 21.64 0.48 5.34
C PHE A 148 22.32 -0.34 4.23
N ASN A 149 22.02 -1.63 4.16
CA ASN A 149 22.43 -2.49 3.06
C ASN A 149 21.31 -2.57 2.00
N GLU A 150 21.55 -1.98 0.83
CA GLU A 150 20.56 -1.91 -0.25
C GLU A 150 20.14 -3.29 -0.76
N THR A 151 21.05 -4.26 -0.78
CA THR A 151 20.72 -5.64 -1.21
C THR A 151 19.76 -6.31 -0.23
N GLN A 152 20.00 -6.14 1.08
CA GLN A 152 19.06 -6.63 2.11
C GLN A 152 17.69 -5.98 1.96
N LEU A 153 17.64 -4.64 1.83
CA LEU A 153 16.38 -3.93 1.67
C LEU A 153 15.65 -4.33 0.39
N SER A 154 16.34 -4.59 -0.72
CA SER A 154 15.69 -5.05 -1.96
C SER A 154 15.11 -6.46 -1.85
N THR A 155 15.63 -7.28 -0.94
CA THR A 155 15.14 -8.64 -0.67
C THR A 155 13.91 -8.60 0.24
N ILE A 156 13.91 -7.68 1.21
CA ILE A 156 12.77 -7.45 2.11
C ILE A 156 11.64 -6.74 1.38
N ALA A 157 11.96 -5.72 0.58
CA ALA A 157 11.02 -5.01 -0.27
C ALA A 157 10.52 -5.88 -1.43
N ASP A 158 9.60 -5.33 -2.22
CA ASP A 158 9.05 -6.06 -3.34
C ASP A 158 10.02 -6.20 -4.52
N SER A 159 10.81 -5.16 -4.78
CA SER A 159 11.93 -5.13 -5.72
C SER A 159 12.87 -3.96 -5.37
N ILE A 160 13.97 -3.81 -6.11
CA ILE A 160 14.87 -2.65 -5.97
C ILE A 160 14.13 -1.31 -6.17
N ASP A 161 13.10 -1.27 -7.03
CA ASP A 161 12.28 -0.06 -7.24
C ASP A 161 11.44 0.31 -6.02
N HIS A 162 11.27 -0.60 -5.07
CA HIS A 162 10.53 -0.39 -3.83
C HIS A 162 11.45 0.01 -2.66
N VAL A 163 12.75 0.19 -2.93
CA VAL A 163 13.72 0.70 -1.97
C VAL A 163 13.93 2.20 -2.19
N PHE A 164 13.87 2.98 -1.11
CA PHE A 164 14.14 4.40 -1.08
C PHE A 164 15.42 4.68 -0.28
N PRO A 165 16.58 4.76 -0.95
CA PRO A 165 17.83 5.06 -0.30
C PRO A 165 17.90 6.55 0.10
N VAL A 166 18.15 6.83 1.37
CA VAL A 166 18.30 8.18 1.93
C VAL A 166 19.75 8.38 2.36
N THR A 167 20.60 8.77 1.42
CA THR A 167 22.05 8.95 1.64
C THR A 167 22.42 10.25 2.34
N GLY A 168 21.55 11.26 2.30
CA GLY A 168 21.73 12.54 3.00
C GLY A 168 21.43 12.51 4.51
N GLY A 169 21.22 11.32 5.08
CA GLY A 169 20.82 11.13 6.47
C GLY A 169 19.36 11.55 6.75
N PHE A 170 18.99 11.58 8.04
CA PHE A 170 17.61 11.78 8.46
C PHE A 170 16.99 13.12 8.05
N TYR A 171 17.78 14.18 7.91
CA TYR A 171 17.29 15.47 7.40
C TYR A 171 16.82 15.40 5.94
N ALA A 172 17.33 14.44 5.16
CA ALA A 172 16.97 14.23 3.77
C ALA A 172 15.71 13.35 3.60
N LEU A 173 15.16 12.77 4.67
CA LEU A 173 13.92 11.97 4.62
C LEU A 173 12.75 12.75 4.00
N ARG A 174 12.69 14.06 4.23
CA ARG A 174 11.64 14.90 3.62
C ARG A 174 11.71 14.92 2.09
N GLY A 175 12.90 14.79 1.52
CA GLY A 175 13.12 14.77 0.08
C GLY A 175 12.60 13.51 -0.62
N THR A 176 12.42 12.39 0.10
CA THR A 176 11.91 11.14 -0.48
C THR A 176 10.40 11.02 -0.42
N ILE A 177 9.71 11.88 0.32
CA ILE A 177 8.25 11.85 0.52
C ILE A 177 7.50 11.83 -0.83
N ASP A 178 7.87 12.70 -1.77
CA ASP A 178 7.17 12.76 -3.06
C ASP A 178 7.42 11.52 -3.92
N SER A 179 8.62 10.94 -3.83
CA SER A 179 8.95 9.70 -4.53
C SER A 179 8.20 8.51 -3.93
N ILE A 180 8.11 8.43 -2.60
CA ILE A 180 7.35 7.40 -1.88
C ILE A 180 5.89 7.54 -2.23
N LEU A 181 5.30 8.73 -2.10
CA LEU A 181 3.91 8.97 -2.42
C LEU A 181 3.59 8.59 -3.87
N LYS A 182 4.46 8.94 -4.82
CA LYS A 182 4.24 8.63 -6.24
C LYS A 182 4.24 7.13 -6.52
N LYS A 183 5.13 6.36 -5.88
CA LYS A 183 5.22 4.90 -6.11
C LYS A 183 4.20 4.12 -5.28
N SER A 184 4.01 4.49 -4.02
CA SER A 184 3.16 3.77 -3.09
C SER A 184 1.67 4.13 -3.21
N CYS A 185 1.32 5.21 -3.91
CA CYS A 185 -0.07 5.54 -4.20
C CYS A 185 -0.59 4.67 -5.32
N ILE A 186 -1.54 3.80 -4.99
CA ILE A 186 -2.24 2.98 -5.97
C ILE A 186 -3.70 3.40 -5.98
N GLU A 187 -4.15 3.94 -7.10
CA GLU A 187 -5.49 4.51 -7.22
C GLU A 187 -6.04 4.37 -8.63
N ILE A 188 -7.36 4.20 -8.71
CA ILE A 188 -8.12 4.24 -9.96
C ILE A 188 -8.77 5.62 -10.02
N LEU A 189 -8.48 6.36 -11.09
CA LEU A 189 -8.91 7.75 -11.26
C LEU A 189 -10.11 7.85 -12.21
N ALA A 190 -10.14 7.06 -13.28
CA ALA A 190 -11.21 7.09 -14.27
C ALA A 190 -11.31 5.78 -15.06
N ALA A 191 -12.47 5.56 -15.68
CA ALA A 191 -12.71 4.53 -16.67
C ALA A 191 -13.27 5.20 -17.94
N GLU A 192 -12.63 4.96 -19.08
CA GLU A 192 -12.99 5.53 -20.38
C GLU A 192 -13.33 4.41 -21.38
N PRO A 193 -14.53 4.42 -22.00
CA PRO A 193 -15.62 5.35 -21.77
C PRO A 193 -16.35 5.09 -20.44
N SER A 194 -16.90 6.14 -19.82
CA SER A 194 -17.72 6.03 -18.61
C SER A 194 -19.18 5.67 -18.90
N SER A 195 -19.59 5.71 -20.16
CA SER A 195 -20.93 5.34 -20.64
C SER A 195 -20.81 4.42 -21.86
N VAL A 196 -21.55 3.32 -21.87
CA VAL A 196 -21.45 2.27 -22.89
C VAL A 196 -22.83 1.80 -23.35
N CYS A 197 -22.92 1.24 -24.55
CA CYS A 197 -24.17 0.68 -25.07
C CYS A 197 -24.49 -0.67 -24.41
N ALA A 198 -25.74 -0.84 -23.97
CA ALA A 198 -26.22 -2.10 -23.45
C ALA A 198 -26.15 -3.21 -24.53
N GLY A 199 -25.70 -4.41 -24.15
CA GLY A 199 -25.58 -5.57 -25.04
C GLY A 199 -24.37 -5.57 -25.98
N GLU A 200 -23.52 -4.53 -25.96
CA GLU A 200 -22.33 -4.46 -26.80
C GLU A 200 -21.04 -4.79 -26.04
N SER A 201 -20.05 -5.33 -26.76
CA SER A 201 -18.69 -5.53 -26.24
C SER A 201 -17.86 -4.26 -26.39
N PHE A 202 -17.12 -3.89 -25.35
CA PHE A 202 -16.25 -2.73 -25.37
C PHE A 202 -14.93 -2.99 -24.63
N GLN A 203 -13.95 -2.15 -24.89
CA GLN A 203 -12.72 -2.08 -24.11
C GLN A 203 -12.74 -0.82 -23.25
N VAL A 204 -12.25 -0.96 -22.02
CA VAL A 204 -12.17 0.13 -21.06
C VAL A 204 -10.70 0.48 -20.84
N VAL A 205 -10.41 1.77 -20.99
CA VAL A 205 -9.16 2.34 -20.52
C VAL A 205 -9.34 2.74 -19.06
N VAL A 206 -8.68 2.01 -18.17
CA VAL A 206 -8.67 2.31 -16.74
C VAL A 206 -7.50 3.22 -16.47
N ARG A 207 -7.74 4.49 -16.12
CA ARG A 207 -6.68 5.44 -15.75
C ARG A 207 -6.46 5.43 -14.25
N GLY A 208 -5.20 5.54 -13.83
CA GLY A 208 -4.83 5.51 -12.43
C GLY A 208 -3.36 5.78 -12.21
N ASN A 209 -2.87 5.42 -11.03
CA ASN A 209 -1.45 5.43 -10.69
C ASN A 209 -1.10 4.12 -10.00
N GLY A 210 0.16 3.68 -10.17
CA GLY A 210 0.71 2.59 -9.41
C GLY A 210 0.49 1.20 -10.03
N PHE A 211 -0.02 1.10 -11.26
CA PHE A 211 -0.37 -0.17 -11.89
C PHE A 211 0.83 -1.01 -12.34
N TYR A 212 2.04 -0.45 -12.42
CA TYR A 212 3.24 -1.20 -12.78
C TYR A 212 3.96 -1.80 -11.56
N HIS A 213 3.50 -1.48 -10.35
CA HIS A 213 4.11 -1.96 -9.10
C HIS A 213 3.67 -3.38 -8.72
N ALA A 214 2.87 -4.06 -9.55
CA ALA A 214 2.71 -5.51 -9.43
C ALA A 214 4.05 -6.19 -9.73
N ARG A 215 4.49 -7.09 -8.85
CA ARG A 215 5.68 -7.95 -9.08
C ARG A 215 5.63 -8.69 -10.42
N ASN A 216 4.43 -8.95 -10.93
CA ASN A 216 4.21 -9.57 -12.23
C ASN A 216 2.92 -9.04 -12.87
N ILE A 217 3.03 -8.53 -14.10
CA ILE A 217 1.92 -8.03 -14.93
C ILE A 217 0.83 -9.09 -15.13
N ASP A 218 1.18 -10.38 -15.18
CA ASP A 218 0.23 -11.48 -15.34
C ASP A 218 -0.73 -11.65 -14.17
N GLN A 219 -0.43 -10.99 -13.04
CA GLN A 219 -1.23 -11.02 -11.82
C GLN A 219 -2.26 -9.88 -11.75
N VAL A 220 -2.21 -8.93 -12.69
CA VAL A 220 -3.16 -7.82 -12.73
C VAL A 220 -4.50 -8.30 -13.26
N LEU A 221 -5.59 -7.96 -12.57
CA LEU A 221 -6.96 -8.25 -12.97
C LEU A 221 -7.80 -6.97 -12.91
N CYS A 222 -8.57 -6.74 -13.97
CA CYS A 222 -9.64 -5.75 -13.99
C CYS A 222 -10.92 -6.44 -13.49
N SER A 223 -11.47 -5.95 -12.40
CA SER A 223 -12.61 -6.56 -11.71
C SER A 223 -13.83 -5.66 -11.83
N PHE A 224 -14.86 -6.16 -12.51
CA PHE A 224 -16.11 -5.48 -12.77
C PHE A 224 -17.16 -5.97 -11.79
N LYS A 225 -17.52 -5.14 -10.82
CA LYS A 225 -18.58 -5.44 -9.85
C LYS A 225 -19.91 -4.94 -10.40
N LEU A 226 -20.71 -5.86 -10.96
CA LEU A 226 -22.01 -5.57 -11.55
C LEU A 226 -23.09 -5.41 -10.47
N ASN A 227 -23.01 -6.22 -9.41
CA ASN A 227 -23.87 -6.10 -8.23
C ASN A 227 -23.15 -6.70 -7.01
N ASP A 228 -23.81 -6.77 -5.85
CA ASP A 228 -23.18 -7.28 -4.62
C ASP A 228 -22.80 -8.76 -4.66
N SER A 229 -23.41 -9.53 -5.57
CA SER A 229 -23.19 -10.98 -5.72
C SER A 229 -22.37 -11.36 -6.96
N LEU A 230 -22.27 -10.47 -7.95
CA LEU A 230 -21.66 -10.75 -9.25
C LEU A 230 -20.49 -9.82 -9.51
N THR A 231 -19.31 -10.42 -9.60
CA THR A 231 -18.06 -9.77 -9.97
C THR A 231 -17.39 -10.59 -11.07
N ILE A 232 -16.98 -9.92 -12.14
CA ILE A 232 -16.31 -10.55 -13.29
C ILE A 232 -14.87 -10.04 -13.33
N ASN A 233 -13.91 -10.97 -13.36
CA ASN A 233 -12.48 -10.63 -13.43
C ASN A 233 -11.96 -10.91 -14.84
N GLU A 234 -11.35 -9.90 -15.43
CA GLU A 234 -10.74 -9.96 -16.75
C GLU A 234 -9.26 -9.62 -16.69
N LYS A 235 -8.47 -10.23 -17.57
CA LYS A 235 -7.05 -9.88 -17.69
C LYS A 235 -6.89 -8.66 -18.60
N PRO A 236 -6.13 -7.64 -18.20
CA PRO A 236 -5.81 -6.53 -19.08
C PRO A 236 -4.99 -7.02 -20.27
N THR A 237 -5.27 -6.45 -21.44
CA THR A 237 -4.49 -6.67 -22.67
C THR A 237 -3.19 -5.88 -22.66
N LEU A 238 -3.15 -4.78 -21.91
CA LEU A 238 -1.98 -3.92 -21.76
C LEU A 238 -1.95 -3.33 -20.35
N VAL A 239 -0.76 -3.30 -19.75
CA VAL A 239 -0.51 -2.73 -18.43
C VAL A 239 0.58 -1.69 -18.54
N HIS A 240 0.23 -0.44 -18.20
CA HIS A 240 1.15 0.65 -17.97
C HIS A 240 0.94 1.18 -16.56
N ASP A 241 1.94 1.89 -16.01
CA ASP A 241 1.85 2.42 -14.65
C ASP A 241 0.64 3.34 -14.42
N THR A 242 0.24 4.09 -15.45
CA THR A 242 -0.85 5.07 -15.37
C THR A 242 -2.14 4.65 -16.05
N TYR A 243 -2.15 3.52 -16.77
CA TYR A 243 -3.38 2.99 -17.35
C TYR A 243 -3.36 1.49 -17.64
N LEU A 244 -4.53 0.87 -17.64
CA LEU A 244 -4.78 -0.50 -18.06
C LEU A 244 -5.75 -0.51 -19.26
N LEU A 245 -5.55 -1.43 -20.19
CA LEU A 245 -6.54 -1.73 -21.23
C LEU A 245 -7.27 -3.03 -20.88
N CYS A 246 -8.48 -2.90 -20.35
CA CYS A 246 -9.28 -4.02 -19.88
C CYS A 246 -10.38 -4.36 -20.88
N PRO A 247 -10.48 -5.60 -21.37
CA PRO A 247 -11.71 -6.05 -22.00
C PRO A 247 -12.80 -6.03 -20.94
N ALA A 248 -13.95 -5.44 -21.25
CA ALA A 248 -15.06 -5.35 -20.31
C ALA A 248 -16.13 -6.39 -20.64
N PRO A 249 -16.83 -6.93 -19.62
CA PRO A 249 -17.96 -7.81 -19.84
C PRO A 249 -19.11 -7.06 -20.52
N VAL A 250 -19.91 -7.79 -21.30
CA VAL A 250 -21.13 -7.25 -21.89
C VAL A 250 -22.14 -6.94 -20.78
N ILE A 251 -22.66 -5.72 -20.79
CA ILE A 251 -23.67 -5.26 -19.83
C ILE A 251 -25.03 -5.29 -20.52
N GLU A 252 -25.87 -6.27 -20.22
CA GLU A 252 -27.10 -6.55 -20.96
C GLU A 252 -28.17 -5.45 -20.83
N ASP A 253 -28.37 -4.92 -19.62
CA ASP A 253 -29.45 -3.97 -19.36
C ASP A 253 -28.94 -2.53 -19.33
N ALA A 254 -29.72 -1.61 -19.93
CA ALA A 254 -29.48 -0.18 -19.79
C ALA A 254 -29.81 0.30 -18.36
N GLY A 255 -29.07 1.30 -17.89
CA GLY A 255 -29.20 1.87 -16.55
C GLY A 255 -28.41 1.14 -15.46
N GLN A 256 -27.70 0.07 -15.80
CA GLN A 256 -26.80 -0.61 -14.86
C GLN A 256 -25.52 0.21 -14.62
N VAL A 257 -25.11 0.28 -13.35
CA VAL A 257 -23.87 0.92 -12.92
C VAL A 257 -22.90 -0.16 -12.45
N VAL A 258 -21.76 -0.27 -13.12
CA VAL A 258 -20.73 -1.26 -12.83
C VAL A 258 -19.54 -0.56 -12.18
N PHE A 259 -19.19 -0.98 -10.96
CA PHE A 259 -18.03 -0.44 -10.27
C PHE A 259 -16.76 -1.18 -10.68
N LEU A 260 -15.70 -0.41 -10.89
CA LEU A 260 -14.41 -0.96 -11.29
C LEU A 260 -13.48 -1.08 -10.09
N GLN A 261 -12.86 -2.25 -10.00
CA GLN A 261 -11.77 -2.55 -9.08
C GLN A 261 -10.59 -3.09 -9.86
N VAL A 262 -9.39 -2.96 -9.29
CA VAL A 262 -8.17 -3.54 -9.87
C VAL A 262 -7.53 -4.42 -8.81
N SER A 263 -7.18 -5.65 -9.17
CA SER A 263 -6.30 -6.49 -8.35
C SER A 263 -4.93 -6.54 -8.99
N MET A 264 -3.89 -6.51 -8.16
CA MET A 264 -2.49 -6.57 -8.58
C MET A 264 -1.84 -7.92 -8.25
N ASN A 265 -2.62 -8.86 -7.70
CA ASN A 265 -2.14 -10.08 -7.06
C ASN A 265 -3.12 -11.25 -7.25
N ASN A 266 -3.63 -11.44 -8.47
CA ASN A 266 -4.53 -12.53 -8.84
C ASN A 266 -5.84 -12.59 -8.03
N GLY A 267 -6.38 -11.44 -7.64
CA GLY A 267 -7.67 -11.34 -6.94
C GLY A 267 -7.61 -11.63 -5.45
N LEU A 268 -6.41 -11.66 -4.85
CA LEU A 268 -6.24 -11.75 -3.39
C LEU A 268 -6.77 -10.48 -2.72
N THR A 269 -6.35 -9.31 -3.21
CA THR A 269 -6.82 -8.01 -2.74
C THR A 269 -7.15 -7.09 -3.91
N PHE A 270 -7.97 -6.08 -3.64
CA PHE A 270 -8.46 -5.14 -4.64
C PHE A 270 -8.20 -3.70 -4.20
N ILE A 271 -7.83 -2.87 -5.16
CA ILE A 271 -7.87 -1.42 -5.07
C ILE A 271 -9.27 -1.01 -5.48
N SER A 272 -10.00 -0.40 -4.55
CA SER A 272 -11.35 0.12 -4.78
C SER A 272 -11.32 1.62 -5.10
N SER A 273 -12.34 2.07 -5.81
CA SER A 273 -12.58 3.49 -6.09
C SER A 273 -14.07 3.74 -6.28
N SER A 274 -14.47 5.00 -6.36
CA SER A 274 -15.83 5.38 -6.76
C SER A 274 -16.03 5.38 -8.28
N VAL A 275 -15.04 4.93 -9.06
CA VAL A 275 -15.11 4.88 -10.52
C VAL A 275 -16.09 3.81 -10.96
N SER A 276 -16.98 4.19 -11.87
CA SER A 276 -18.00 3.31 -12.42
C SER A 276 -18.22 3.57 -13.90
N ILE A 277 -18.80 2.59 -14.56
CA ILE A 277 -19.25 2.63 -15.95
C ILE A 277 -20.76 2.44 -15.95
N THR A 278 -21.46 3.25 -16.72
CA THR A 278 -22.92 3.18 -16.82
C THR A 278 -23.33 2.65 -18.19
N SER A 279 -24.21 1.66 -18.22
CA SER A 279 -24.82 1.18 -19.45
C SER A 279 -26.00 2.07 -19.87
N THR A 280 -26.10 2.39 -21.15
CA THR A 280 -27.12 3.26 -21.75
C THR A 280 -27.78 2.62 -22.97
N GLN A 281 -28.97 3.11 -23.31
CA GLN A 281 -29.59 2.73 -24.58
C GLN A 281 -28.88 3.42 -25.75
N CYS A 282 -28.59 2.61 -26.75
CA CYS A 282 -28.16 2.97 -28.08
C CYS A 282 -29.19 2.34 -29.04
#